data_AF-A0A6A6N4R5-F1
#
_entry.id   AF-A0A6A6N4R5-F1
#
_cell.length_a   1.000
_cell.length_b   1.000
_cell.length_c   1.000
_cell.angle_alpha   90.00
_cell.angle_beta   90.00
_cell.angle_gamma   90.00
#
_symmetry.space_group_name_H-M   'P 1'
#
loop_
_entity.id
_entity.type
_entity.pdbx_description
1 polymer ?
#
loop_
_entity_poly.entity_id
_entity_poly.type
_entity_poly.pdbx_seq_one_letter_code
_entity_poly.pdbx_strand_id
1 'polypeptide(L)'
;MDETLIKKVISCVESHWFQHLHMEVNTSLPDALLNSKSIETLDLKWFKTLPQSLASFTMLNSLHLKNCWFDVYHQTDEFFDPFVNCPNLKNLSLTNCHFGMVKSFRISGMQLLSLSFEGSYRSRYRSLSFGSRYRSSYSWGYFWELKIEILAPNLTSFRHDWMKPMDFGEISLPSVNFVDISVDRVCYRQYEEENDNMNVINMFRGLHKAQYVKLHYHTIEVLTLVPGLLEKQPSPFTNLKSLKLYLPYNTKSSKVPSHVMRYLLGDSSGADLIIVKS
;
A
#
# COMPACT_ATOMS: atom_id res chain seq x y z
N MET A 1 -24.87 13.26 -0.64
CA MET A 1 -24.66 14.71 -0.76
C MET A 1 -25.42 15.18 -1.99
N ASP A 2 -26.15 16.29 -1.88
CA ASP A 2 -26.89 16.88 -3.00
C ASP A 2 -25.90 17.31 -4.11
N GLU A 3 -26.16 16.89 -5.34
CA GLU A 3 -25.32 17.19 -6.52
C GLU A 3 -25.15 18.70 -6.72
N THR A 4 -26.17 19.47 -6.34
CA THR A 4 -26.17 20.94 -6.36
C THR A 4 -25.15 21.53 -5.37
N LEU A 5 -24.95 20.87 -4.23
CA LEU A 5 -23.98 21.27 -3.22
C LEU A 5 -22.54 20.96 -3.68
N ILE A 6 -22.33 19.82 -4.35
CA ILE A 6 -21.04 19.46 -4.95
C ILE A 6 -20.62 20.50 -5.97
N LYS A 7 -21.52 20.90 -6.88
CA LYS A 7 -21.25 21.94 -7.89
C LYS A 7 -20.87 23.28 -7.25
N LYS A 8 -21.51 23.67 -6.14
CA LYS A 8 -21.15 24.88 -5.39
C LYS A 8 -19.77 24.77 -4.72
N VAL A 9 -19.44 23.62 -4.14
CA VAL A 9 -18.12 23.36 -3.54
C VAL A 9 -17.03 23.43 -4.60
N ILE A 10 -17.23 22.80 -5.77
CA ILE A 10 -16.28 22.89 -6.89
C ILE A 10 -16.09 24.33 -7.34
N SER A 11 -17.17 25.07 -7.57
CA SER A 11 -17.08 26.48 -7.96
C SER A 11 -16.36 27.34 -6.91
N CYS A 12 -16.56 27.05 -5.62
CA CYS A 12 -15.79 27.66 -4.54
C CYS A 12 -14.30 27.33 -4.63
N VAL A 13 -13.97 26.06 -4.90
CA VAL A 13 -12.58 25.59 -5.04
C VAL A 13 -11.87 26.17 -6.26
N GLU A 14 -12.59 26.40 -7.35
CA GLU A 14 -12.03 27.06 -8.54
C GLU A 14 -11.82 28.56 -8.30
N SER A 15 -12.73 29.21 -7.58
CA SER A 15 -12.69 30.66 -7.30
C SER A 15 -11.71 31.03 -6.19
N HIS A 16 -11.41 30.11 -5.28
CA HIS A 16 -10.51 30.33 -4.15
C HIS A 16 -9.39 29.30 -4.26
N TRP A 17 -8.14 29.74 -4.41
CA TRP A 17 -6.98 28.88 -4.67
C TRP A 17 -6.60 28.01 -3.46
N PHE A 18 -7.39 26.97 -3.18
CA PHE A 18 -7.11 26.07 -2.08
C PHE A 18 -5.92 25.18 -2.39
N GLN A 19 -4.95 25.18 -1.48
CA GLN A 19 -3.82 24.27 -1.52
C GLN A 19 -4.15 22.89 -0.95
N HIS A 20 -5.12 22.81 -0.03
CA HIS A 20 -5.50 21.57 0.66
C HIS A 20 -6.98 21.32 0.44
N LEU A 21 -7.30 20.16 -0.12
CA LEU A 21 -8.67 19.76 -0.36
C LEU A 21 -8.94 18.38 0.23
N HIS A 22 -9.91 18.33 1.15
CA HIS A 22 -10.42 17.10 1.72
C HIS A 22 -11.86 16.86 1.26
N MET A 23 -12.12 15.69 0.67
CA MET A 23 -13.43 15.30 0.18
C MET A 23 -13.79 13.88 0.64
N GLU A 24 -14.92 13.77 1.34
CA GLU A 24 -15.53 12.50 1.70
C GLU A 24 -16.86 12.35 0.96
N VAL A 25 -16.84 11.65 -0.18
CA VAL A 25 -18.00 11.56 -1.07
C VAL A 25 -18.12 10.17 -1.68
N ASN A 26 -19.34 9.62 -1.68
CA ASN A 26 -19.65 8.32 -2.27
C ASN A 26 -20.10 8.44 -3.75
N THR A 27 -19.31 9.14 -4.57
CA THR A 27 -19.59 9.41 -6.00
C THR A 27 -18.29 9.37 -6.83
N SER A 28 -18.38 9.62 -8.14
CA SER A 28 -17.22 9.86 -9.00
C SER A 28 -16.55 11.20 -8.69
N LEU A 29 -15.24 11.28 -8.94
CA LEU A 29 -14.52 12.55 -8.80
C LEU A 29 -15.01 13.51 -9.90
N PRO A 30 -15.49 14.73 -9.57
CA PRO A 30 -15.98 15.65 -10.57
C PRO A 30 -14.85 16.16 -11.48
N ASP A 31 -15.03 16.08 -12.80
CA ASP A 31 -14.00 16.49 -13.77
C ASP A 31 -13.56 17.95 -13.62
N ALA A 32 -14.49 18.82 -13.23
CA ALA A 32 -14.18 20.23 -12.98
C ALA A 32 -13.11 20.43 -11.89
N LEU A 33 -13.07 19.53 -10.90
CA LEU A 33 -12.05 19.57 -9.85
C LEU A 33 -10.64 19.26 -10.38
N LEU A 34 -10.54 18.45 -11.45
CA LEU A 34 -9.28 18.11 -12.09
C LEU A 34 -8.61 19.38 -12.64
N ASN A 35 -9.36 20.41 -13.03
CA ASN A 35 -8.79 21.64 -13.58
C ASN A 35 -8.10 22.55 -12.55
N SER A 36 -8.16 22.22 -11.25
CA SER A 36 -7.52 23.05 -10.23
C SER A 36 -5.99 22.97 -10.30
N LYS A 37 -5.37 24.13 -10.50
CA LYS A 37 -3.91 24.30 -10.57
C LYS A 37 -3.25 24.69 -9.25
N SER A 38 -4.05 24.86 -8.19
CA SER A 38 -3.56 25.34 -6.88
C SER A 38 -3.45 24.24 -5.83
N ILE A 39 -4.06 23.07 -6.06
CA ILE A 39 -4.11 22.00 -5.07
C ILE A 39 -2.73 21.32 -4.97
N GLU A 40 -2.22 21.34 -3.76
CA GLU A 40 -0.96 20.74 -3.33
C GLU A 40 -1.20 19.44 -2.56
N THR A 41 -2.25 19.37 -1.75
CA THR A 41 -2.65 18.19 -0.98
C THR A 41 -4.09 17.82 -1.28
N LEU A 42 -4.31 16.56 -1.66
CA LEU A 42 -5.62 16.02 -1.97
C LEU A 42 -5.92 14.77 -1.14
N ASP A 43 -6.96 14.87 -0.30
CA ASP A 43 -7.47 13.78 0.52
C ASP A 43 -8.84 13.35 0.00
N LEU A 44 -8.93 12.17 -0.60
CA LEU A 44 -10.16 11.62 -1.14
C LEU A 44 -10.61 10.39 -0.36
N LYS A 45 -11.89 10.35 0.00
CA LYS A 45 -12.46 9.23 0.74
C LYS A 45 -13.81 8.77 0.16
N TRP A 46 -13.95 7.46 0.00
CA TRP A 46 -15.15 6.75 -0.51
C TRP A 46 -15.49 6.95 -2.00
N PHE A 47 -14.53 7.32 -2.86
CA PHE A 47 -14.82 7.50 -4.28
C PHE A 47 -14.99 6.17 -5.01
N LYS A 48 -16.16 5.97 -5.64
CA LYS A 48 -16.51 4.73 -6.37
C LYS A 48 -15.80 4.58 -7.71
N THR A 49 -15.35 5.69 -8.28
CA THR A 49 -14.61 5.70 -9.54
C THR A 49 -13.65 6.88 -9.49
N LEU A 50 -12.35 6.57 -9.45
CA LEU A 50 -11.30 7.55 -9.68
C LEU A 50 -11.06 7.72 -11.19
N PRO A 51 -10.63 8.92 -11.62
CA PRO A 51 -10.25 9.11 -13.02
C PRO A 51 -9.06 8.21 -13.36
N GLN A 52 -8.95 7.82 -14.62
CA GLN A 52 -7.83 7.02 -15.12
C GLN A 52 -6.50 7.77 -15.03
N SER A 53 -6.54 9.11 -14.94
CA SER A 53 -5.35 9.93 -14.75
C SER A 53 -5.66 11.13 -13.85
N LEU A 54 -4.74 11.43 -12.93
CA LEU A 54 -4.77 12.63 -12.09
C LEU A 54 -3.87 13.75 -12.64
N ALA A 55 -3.49 13.68 -13.92
CA ALA A 55 -2.57 14.59 -14.62
C ALA A 55 -2.84 16.08 -14.42
N SER A 56 -4.11 16.44 -14.25
CA SER A 56 -4.54 17.83 -14.20
C SER A 56 -4.09 18.54 -12.91
N PHE A 57 -3.77 17.80 -11.83
CA PHE A 57 -3.24 18.36 -10.59
C PHE A 57 -1.72 18.58 -10.65
N THR A 58 -1.30 19.56 -11.46
CA THR A 58 0.13 19.85 -11.70
C THR A 58 0.94 20.25 -10.46
N MET A 59 0.30 20.79 -9.40
CA MET A 59 0.95 21.20 -8.14
C MET A 59 0.85 20.15 -7.03
N LEU A 60 0.21 19.01 -7.29
CA LEU A 60 -0.04 18.00 -6.28
C LEU A 60 1.27 17.40 -5.76
N ASN A 61 1.49 17.59 -4.46
CA ASN A 61 2.64 17.07 -3.74
C ASN A 61 2.26 15.92 -2.79
N SER A 62 1.00 15.85 -2.35
CA SER A 62 0.52 14.84 -1.41
C SER A 62 -0.86 14.33 -1.82
N LEU A 63 -0.99 13.01 -1.99
CA LEU A 63 -2.24 12.36 -2.34
C LEU A 63 -2.57 11.26 -1.34
N HIS A 64 -3.72 11.38 -0.69
CA HIS A 64 -4.24 10.38 0.22
C HIS A 64 -5.59 9.87 -0.29
N LEU A 65 -5.62 8.59 -0.67
CA LEU A 65 -6.82 7.91 -1.14
C LEU A 65 -7.27 6.92 -0.07
N LYS A 66 -8.55 6.99 0.34
CA LYS A 66 -9.12 6.11 1.34
C LYS A 66 -10.45 5.51 0.92
N ASN A 67 -10.55 4.18 0.86
CA ASN A 67 -11.74 3.47 0.36
C ASN A 67 -12.13 3.91 -1.06
N CYS A 68 -11.14 4.20 -1.92
CA CYS A 68 -11.37 4.62 -3.30
C CYS A 68 -11.21 3.46 -4.29
N TRP A 69 -11.89 3.52 -5.43
CA TRP A 69 -11.95 2.44 -6.41
C TRP A 69 -11.27 2.89 -7.73
N PHE A 70 -10.29 2.10 -8.17
CA PHE A 70 -9.74 2.15 -9.51
C PHE A 70 -10.56 1.19 -10.37
N ASP A 71 -11.32 1.74 -11.31
CA ASP A 71 -12.23 0.98 -12.16
C ASP A 71 -11.77 1.08 -13.61
N VAL A 72 -11.16 0.00 -14.11
CA VAL A 72 -10.65 -0.11 -15.48
C VAL A 72 -11.32 -1.30 -16.14
N TYR A 73 -12.34 -1.02 -16.95
CA TYR A 73 -13.18 -2.04 -17.58
C TYR A 73 -12.47 -2.82 -18.70
N HIS A 74 -11.40 -2.27 -19.27
CA HIS A 74 -10.65 -2.85 -20.39
C HIS A 74 -9.16 -2.55 -20.25
N GLN A 75 -8.50 -3.18 -19.27
CA GLN A 75 -7.04 -3.07 -19.20
C GLN A 75 -6.42 -3.92 -20.33
N THR A 76 -5.49 -3.32 -21.08
CA THR A 76 -4.55 -4.05 -21.93
C THR A 76 -3.53 -4.81 -21.06
N ASP A 77 -2.58 -5.52 -21.65
CA ASP A 77 -1.46 -6.08 -20.88
C ASP A 77 -0.50 -5.00 -20.33
N GLU A 78 -0.76 -3.70 -20.60
CA GLU A 78 0.03 -2.57 -20.10
C GLU A 78 -0.30 -2.23 -18.65
N PHE A 79 0.69 -1.70 -17.94
CA PHE A 79 0.51 -1.22 -16.57
C PHE A 79 -0.40 0.00 -16.51
N PHE A 80 -1.40 -0.05 -15.64
CA PHE A 80 -2.24 1.09 -15.31
C PHE A 80 -1.52 1.99 -14.29
N ASP A 81 -1.28 3.24 -14.66
CA ASP A 81 -0.62 4.24 -13.82
C ASP A 81 -1.42 5.55 -13.79
N PRO A 82 -2.27 5.77 -12.77
CA PRO A 82 -3.04 7.00 -12.65
C PRO A 82 -2.20 8.21 -12.21
N PHE A 83 -0.95 8.01 -11.80
CA PHE A 83 -0.09 9.01 -11.18
C PHE A 83 1.05 9.50 -12.08
N VAL A 84 1.28 8.86 -13.24
CA VAL A 84 2.39 9.14 -14.17
C VAL A 84 2.57 10.62 -14.51
N ASN A 85 1.47 11.39 -14.53
CA ASN A 85 1.47 12.82 -14.85
C ASN A 85 1.34 13.73 -13.60
N CYS A 86 1.70 13.24 -12.42
CA CYS A 86 1.79 14.04 -11.19
C CYS A 86 3.26 14.35 -10.87
N PRO A 87 3.91 15.29 -11.60
CA PRO A 87 5.36 15.44 -11.58
C PRO A 87 5.92 15.83 -10.21
N ASN A 88 5.11 16.49 -9.37
CA ASN A 88 5.51 17.01 -8.06
C ASN A 88 5.10 16.11 -6.89
N LEU A 89 4.51 14.94 -7.16
CA LEU A 89 3.99 14.05 -6.12
C LEU A 89 5.14 13.49 -5.27
N LYS A 90 5.14 13.84 -3.99
CA LYS A 90 6.13 13.42 -2.99
C LYS A 90 5.58 12.38 -2.01
N ASN A 91 4.29 12.43 -1.72
CA ASN A 91 3.65 11.51 -0.78
C ASN A 91 2.42 10.86 -1.43
N LEU A 92 2.36 9.55 -1.38
CA LEU A 92 1.22 8.77 -1.87
C LEU A 92 0.78 7.76 -0.81
N SER A 93 -0.49 7.85 -0.41
CA SER A 93 -1.11 6.90 0.52
C SER A 93 -2.35 6.28 -0.10
N LEU A 94 -2.36 4.94 -0.19
CA LEU A 94 -3.48 4.13 -0.65
C LEU A 94 -4.02 3.31 0.52
N THR A 95 -5.12 3.77 1.10
CA THR A 95 -5.77 3.11 2.24
C THR A 95 -7.08 2.46 1.80
N ASN A 96 -7.22 1.14 1.96
CA ASN A 96 -8.41 0.38 1.57
C ASN A 96 -8.84 0.64 0.11
N CYS A 97 -7.89 0.91 -0.78
CA CYS A 97 -8.22 1.13 -2.19
C CYS A 97 -8.56 -0.20 -2.86
N HIS A 98 -9.54 -0.16 -3.75
CA HIS A 98 -9.99 -1.28 -4.55
C HIS A 98 -9.44 -1.14 -5.97
N PHE A 99 -8.87 -2.22 -6.51
CA PHE A 99 -8.26 -2.22 -7.83
C PHE A 99 -9.14 -2.86 -8.91
N GLY A 100 -10.42 -3.17 -8.61
CA GLY A 100 -11.38 -3.65 -9.60
C GLY A 100 -10.87 -4.85 -10.41
N MET A 101 -10.79 -4.68 -11.73
CA MET A 101 -10.24 -5.66 -12.68
C MET A 101 -8.78 -5.38 -13.09
N VAL A 102 -8.09 -4.46 -12.41
CA VAL A 102 -6.70 -4.12 -12.71
C VAL A 102 -5.80 -5.32 -12.37
N LYS A 103 -5.03 -5.77 -13.36
CA LYS A 103 -4.04 -6.86 -13.23
C LYS A 103 -2.63 -6.33 -13.01
N SER A 104 -2.28 -5.22 -13.65
CA SER A 104 -0.94 -4.63 -13.60
C SER A 104 -1.04 -3.17 -13.19
N PHE A 105 -0.54 -2.79 -12.02
CA PHE A 105 -0.57 -1.44 -11.49
C PHE A 105 0.84 -0.88 -11.38
N ARG A 106 1.07 0.33 -11.90
CA ARG A 106 2.36 1.01 -11.82
C ARG A 106 2.23 2.30 -11.05
N ILE A 107 3.27 2.60 -10.28
CA ILE A 107 3.45 3.89 -9.61
C ILE A 107 4.73 4.51 -10.15
N SER A 108 4.61 5.38 -11.15
CA SER A 108 5.70 6.22 -11.64
C SER A 108 5.78 7.48 -10.78
N GLY A 109 6.87 7.63 -10.04
CA GLY A 109 7.00 8.69 -9.04
C GLY A 109 8.45 9.12 -8.89
N MET A 110 8.97 9.85 -9.89
CA MET A 110 10.37 10.29 -9.88
C MET A 110 10.70 11.23 -8.72
N GLN A 111 9.72 11.97 -8.19
CA GLN A 111 9.85 12.81 -7.00
C GLN A 111 9.23 12.18 -5.74
N LEU A 112 8.72 10.94 -5.83
CA LEU A 112 8.03 10.30 -4.72
C LEU A 112 9.02 9.95 -3.61
N LEU A 113 8.78 10.46 -2.41
CA LEU A 113 9.61 10.29 -1.22
C LEU A 113 8.98 9.31 -0.23
N SER A 114 7.65 9.25 -0.19
CA SER A 114 6.87 8.40 0.72
C SER A 114 5.75 7.67 -0.02
N LEU A 115 5.65 6.37 0.20
CA LEU A 115 4.61 5.50 -0.35
C LEU A 115 4.07 4.58 0.74
N SER A 116 2.75 4.57 0.91
CA SER A 116 2.07 3.65 1.83
C SER A 116 0.89 2.92 1.20
N PHE A 117 0.87 1.61 1.34
CA PHE A 117 -0.29 0.76 1.13
C PHE A 117 -0.83 0.33 2.49
N GLU A 118 -2.10 0.64 2.80
CA GLU A 118 -2.75 0.24 4.06
C GLU A 118 -4.10 -0.40 3.80
N GLY A 119 -4.31 -1.65 4.20
CA GLY A 119 -5.52 -2.42 3.98
C GLY A 119 -6.19 -2.76 5.30
N SER A 120 -7.49 -2.51 5.42
CA SER A 120 -8.19 -2.72 6.67
C SER A 120 -8.76 -4.13 6.75
N TYR A 121 -8.27 -4.90 7.72
CA TYR A 121 -9.00 -6.04 8.28
C TYR A 121 -9.77 -5.67 9.57
N ARG A 122 -9.67 -4.42 10.07
CA ARG A 122 -10.36 -4.05 11.33
C ARG A 122 -11.88 -3.97 11.24
N SER A 123 -12.47 -4.07 10.05
CA SER A 123 -13.89 -4.39 9.94
C SER A 123 -14.06 -5.88 10.17
N ARG A 124 -14.06 -6.26 11.47
CA ARG A 124 -14.72 -7.48 11.96
C ARG A 124 -15.96 -7.71 11.11
N TYR A 125 -16.18 -8.97 10.73
CA TYR A 125 -17.47 -9.53 10.35
C TYR A 125 -18.62 -8.94 11.19
N ARG A 126 -19.12 -7.78 10.78
CA ARG A 126 -20.52 -7.46 10.72
C ARG A 126 -20.72 -7.21 9.26
N SER A 127 -21.41 -8.17 8.64
CA SER A 127 -22.31 -7.89 7.56
C SER A 127 -22.94 -6.52 7.81
N LEU A 128 -22.36 -5.46 7.22
CA LEU A 128 -23.15 -4.34 6.76
C LEU A 128 -23.95 -4.97 5.63
N SER A 129 -25.04 -5.59 6.06
CA SER A 129 -26.26 -5.65 5.30
C SER A 129 -26.58 -4.21 4.97
N PHE A 130 -25.97 -3.73 3.87
CA PHE A 130 -26.52 -2.62 3.12
C PHE A 130 -27.95 -3.05 2.84
N GLY A 131 -28.87 -2.38 3.53
CA GLY A 131 -30.27 -2.73 3.52
C GLY A 131 -30.76 -2.87 2.08
N SER A 132 -31.47 -3.97 1.86
CA SER A 132 -32.39 -4.24 0.74
C SER A 132 -31.82 -4.71 -0.61
N ARG A 133 -32.09 -6.01 -0.86
CA ARG A 133 -32.63 -6.60 -2.10
C ARG A 133 -31.82 -6.59 -3.40
N TYR A 134 -30.55 -6.22 -3.39
CA TYR A 134 -29.63 -6.69 -4.42
C TYR A 134 -28.69 -7.72 -3.80
N ARG A 135 -28.98 -8.99 -4.09
CA ARG A 135 -28.03 -10.10 -3.99
C ARG A 135 -26.98 -9.93 -5.10
N SER A 136 -26.36 -8.75 -5.17
CA SER A 136 -25.26 -8.51 -6.08
C SER A 136 -24.06 -9.20 -5.47
N SER A 137 -23.67 -10.29 -6.12
CA SER A 137 -22.35 -10.90 -6.04
C SER A 137 -21.28 -9.89 -6.46
N TYR A 138 -21.09 -8.81 -5.71
CA TYR A 138 -19.79 -8.17 -5.67
C TYR A 138 -18.96 -9.08 -4.75
N SER A 139 -18.45 -10.17 -5.33
CA SER A 139 -17.21 -10.76 -4.83
C SER A 139 -16.29 -9.57 -4.63
N TRP A 140 -15.92 -9.30 -3.38
CA TRP A 140 -14.85 -8.38 -3.05
C TRP A 140 -13.68 -8.79 -3.94
N GLY A 141 -13.45 -8.00 -5.00
CA GLY A 141 -12.67 -8.40 -6.16
C GLY A 141 -11.43 -9.13 -5.71
N TYR A 142 -11.41 -10.40 -6.03
CA TYR A 142 -10.37 -11.34 -5.66
C TYR A 142 -9.01 -10.77 -6.08
N PHE A 143 -8.23 -10.28 -5.10
CA PHE A 143 -6.92 -9.63 -5.27
C PHE A 143 -5.79 -10.60 -5.73
N TRP A 144 -6.13 -11.77 -6.29
CA TRP A 144 -5.17 -12.88 -6.37
C TRP A 144 -4.03 -12.67 -7.38
N GLU A 145 -4.15 -11.70 -8.30
CA GLU A 145 -3.22 -11.54 -9.43
C GLU A 145 -2.74 -10.11 -9.67
N LEU A 146 -2.95 -9.18 -8.74
CA LEU A 146 -2.49 -7.80 -8.93
C LEU A 146 -0.96 -7.73 -8.83
N LYS A 147 -0.31 -7.50 -9.97
CA LYS A 147 1.10 -7.16 -10.07
C LYS A 147 1.31 -5.67 -9.89
N ILE A 148 2.26 -5.27 -9.05
CA ILE A 148 2.60 -3.89 -8.76
C ILE A 148 4.03 -3.61 -9.20
N GLU A 149 4.23 -2.51 -9.93
CA GLU A 149 5.55 -2.00 -10.26
C GLU A 149 5.73 -0.60 -9.67
N ILE A 150 6.85 -0.37 -8.98
CA ILE A 150 7.16 0.92 -8.38
C ILE A 150 8.40 1.50 -9.07
N LEU A 151 8.21 2.57 -9.84
CA LEU A 151 9.27 3.34 -10.49
C LEU A 151 9.48 4.65 -9.71
N ALA A 152 10.08 4.53 -8.53
CA ALA A 152 10.31 5.64 -7.61
C ALA A 152 11.74 5.59 -7.03
N PRO A 153 12.76 6.02 -7.79
CA PRO A 153 14.17 5.87 -7.40
C PRO A 153 14.54 6.69 -6.15
N ASN A 154 13.81 7.77 -5.87
CA ASN A 154 14.02 8.67 -4.73
C ASN A 154 13.18 8.30 -3.50
N LEU A 155 12.48 7.16 -3.53
CA LEU A 155 11.62 6.74 -2.43
C LEU A 155 12.46 6.47 -1.18
N THR A 156 12.19 7.20 -0.10
CA THR A 156 12.94 7.10 1.17
C THR A 156 12.16 6.37 2.25
N SER A 157 10.83 6.39 2.17
CA SER A 157 9.91 5.79 3.13
C SER A 157 8.91 4.89 2.41
N PHE A 158 8.86 3.63 2.83
CA PHE A 158 7.93 2.64 2.29
C PHE A 158 7.16 1.97 3.43
N ARG A 159 5.83 1.98 3.34
CA ARG A 159 4.96 1.24 4.26
C ARG A 159 4.06 0.28 3.51
N HIS A 160 4.07 -0.97 3.93
CA HIS A 160 3.14 -2.00 3.48
C HIS A 160 2.41 -2.57 4.69
N ASP A 161 1.14 -2.26 4.83
CA ASP A 161 0.26 -2.81 5.84
C ASP A 161 -0.94 -3.42 5.14
N TRP A 162 -0.87 -4.68 4.73
CA TRP A 162 -1.92 -5.29 3.91
C TRP A 162 -2.14 -6.76 4.25
N MET A 163 -3.30 -7.29 3.84
CA MET A 163 -3.74 -8.63 4.20
C MET A 163 -2.94 -9.77 3.55
N LYS A 164 -2.35 -9.53 2.37
CA LYS A 164 -1.57 -10.48 1.58
C LYS A 164 -0.34 -9.76 1.04
N PRO A 165 0.82 -10.42 0.91
CA PRO A 165 1.96 -9.85 0.21
C PRO A 165 1.60 -9.61 -1.26
N MET A 166 1.61 -8.34 -1.67
CA MET A 166 1.42 -7.96 -3.06
C MET A 166 2.58 -8.48 -3.92
N ASP A 167 2.29 -8.87 -5.16
CA ASP A 167 3.33 -9.21 -6.12
C ASP A 167 3.96 -7.92 -6.64
N PHE A 168 5.11 -7.54 -6.09
CA PHE A 168 5.87 -6.39 -6.55
C PHE A 168 6.78 -6.68 -7.76
N GLY A 169 6.75 -7.91 -8.30
CA GLY A 169 7.72 -8.38 -9.27
C GLY A 169 9.16 -8.21 -8.77
N GLU A 170 10.07 -7.84 -9.68
CA GLU A 170 11.41 -7.39 -9.32
C GLU A 170 11.36 -5.91 -8.93
N ILE A 171 11.35 -5.66 -7.63
CA ILE A 171 11.41 -4.30 -7.08
C ILE A 171 12.85 -3.92 -6.73
N SER A 172 13.26 -2.71 -7.07
CA SER A 172 14.53 -2.12 -6.65
C SER A 172 14.31 -0.68 -6.20
N LEU A 173 14.39 -0.46 -4.89
CA LEU A 173 14.20 0.86 -4.28
C LEU A 173 15.53 1.33 -3.66
N PRO A 174 16.45 1.89 -4.47
CA PRO A 174 17.83 2.12 -4.04
C PRO A 174 17.96 3.15 -2.91
N SER A 175 17.02 4.09 -2.79
CA SER A 175 17.04 5.17 -1.80
C SER A 175 16.22 4.87 -0.53
N VAL A 176 15.57 3.70 -0.45
CA VAL A 176 14.67 3.39 0.67
C VAL A 176 15.48 3.28 1.95
N ASN A 177 15.05 4.02 2.97
CA ASN A 177 15.74 4.10 4.25
C ASN A 177 14.84 3.58 5.39
N PHE A 178 13.58 3.99 5.38
CA PHE A 178 12.58 3.63 6.37
C PHE A 178 11.56 2.66 5.77
N VAL A 179 11.39 1.53 6.43
CA VAL A 179 10.50 0.46 6.00
C VAL A 179 9.60 0.05 7.16
N ASP A 180 8.30 -0.03 6.90
CA ASP A 180 7.30 -0.48 7.88
C ASP A 180 6.40 -1.54 7.23
N ILE A 181 6.49 -2.79 7.70
CA ILE A 181 5.84 -3.94 7.08
C ILE A 181 4.96 -4.69 8.08
N SER A 182 3.70 -4.85 7.68
CA SER A 182 2.66 -5.65 8.29
C SER A 182 1.97 -6.46 7.19
N VAL A 183 2.01 -7.78 7.35
CA VAL A 183 1.38 -8.76 6.45
C VAL A 183 0.54 -9.69 7.32
N ASP A 184 -0.77 -9.69 7.13
CA ASP A 184 -1.69 -10.45 8.00
C ASP A 184 -1.70 -11.95 7.69
N ARG A 185 -1.77 -12.76 8.74
CA ARG A 185 -1.80 -14.22 8.70
C ARG A 185 -3.19 -14.79 8.41
N VAL A 186 -4.27 -14.08 8.74
CA VAL A 186 -5.64 -14.64 8.72
C VAL A 186 -6.07 -15.07 7.31
N CYS A 187 -5.58 -14.40 6.26
CA CYS A 187 -5.82 -14.81 4.88
C CYS A 187 -4.81 -15.81 4.34
N TYR A 188 -3.65 -15.92 4.98
CA TYR A 188 -2.55 -16.78 4.56
C TYR A 188 -2.86 -18.27 4.69
N ARG A 189 -3.65 -18.66 5.71
CA ARG A 189 -4.01 -20.07 5.94
C ARG A 189 -5.01 -20.65 4.94
N GLN A 190 -5.71 -19.82 4.17
CA GLN A 190 -6.73 -20.31 3.24
C GLN A 190 -6.16 -20.64 1.86
N TYR A 191 -4.95 -20.16 1.54
CA TYR A 191 -4.34 -20.23 0.21
C TYR A 191 -2.81 -20.23 0.34
N GLU A 192 -2.24 -21.21 1.04
CA GLU A 192 -0.78 -21.40 1.14
C GLU A 192 -0.20 -21.83 -0.23
N GLU A 193 -0.14 -20.91 -1.19
CA GLU A 193 0.58 -21.12 -2.45
C GLU A 193 2.03 -20.65 -2.27
N GLU A 194 2.99 -21.43 -2.79
CA GLU A 194 4.43 -21.09 -2.75
C GLU A 194 4.72 -19.66 -3.27
N ASN A 195 3.87 -19.18 -4.18
CA ASN A 195 3.96 -17.85 -4.79
C ASN A 195 3.83 -16.71 -3.76
N ASP A 196 2.94 -16.85 -2.76
CA ASP A 196 2.71 -15.78 -1.76
C ASP A 196 3.90 -15.61 -0.83
N ASN A 197 4.53 -16.73 -0.45
CA ASN A 197 5.75 -16.71 0.33
C ASN A 197 6.88 -16.02 -0.42
N MET A 198 7.00 -16.30 -1.72
CA MET A 198 7.98 -15.63 -2.57
C MET A 198 7.71 -14.14 -2.71
N ASN A 199 6.46 -13.67 -2.68
CA ASN A 199 6.16 -12.23 -2.72
C ASN A 199 6.73 -11.49 -1.50
N VAL A 200 6.65 -12.06 -0.28
CA VAL A 200 7.30 -11.46 0.91
C VAL A 200 8.81 -11.39 0.73
N ILE A 201 9.43 -12.48 0.25
CA ILE A 201 10.87 -12.56 0.04
C ILE A 201 11.33 -11.57 -1.03
N ASN A 202 10.62 -11.46 -2.14
CA ASN A 202 10.92 -10.54 -3.23
C ASN A 202 10.75 -9.08 -2.79
N MET A 203 9.69 -8.77 -2.02
CA MET A 203 9.52 -7.46 -1.41
C MET A 203 10.73 -7.11 -0.51
N PHE A 204 11.15 -8.03 0.35
CA PHE A 204 12.30 -7.80 1.23
C PHE A 204 13.62 -7.60 0.47
N ARG A 205 13.85 -8.37 -0.59
CA ARG A 205 15.03 -8.22 -1.48
C ARG A 205 15.06 -6.84 -2.15
N GLY A 206 13.92 -6.33 -2.61
CA GLY A 206 13.86 -4.99 -3.20
C GLY A 206 14.09 -3.86 -2.20
N LEU A 207 13.97 -4.15 -0.91
CA LEU A 207 14.19 -3.24 0.21
C LEU A 207 15.59 -3.41 0.85
N HIS A 208 16.52 -4.08 0.18
CA HIS A 208 17.82 -4.47 0.75
C HIS A 208 18.71 -3.32 1.25
N LYS A 209 18.45 -2.08 0.82
CA LYS A 209 19.18 -0.87 1.26
C LYS A 209 18.61 -0.21 2.52
N ALA A 210 17.45 -0.67 3.01
CA ALA A 210 16.80 -0.09 4.18
C ALA A 210 17.70 -0.14 5.42
N GLN A 211 17.75 0.97 6.16
CA GLN A 211 18.52 1.05 7.41
C GLN A 211 17.63 0.89 8.65
N TYR A 212 16.35 1.26 8.55
CA TYR A 212 15.40 1.24 9.65
C TYR A 212 14.17 0.45 9.24
N VAL A 213 14.09 -0.80 9.71
CA VAL A 213 13.00 -1.71 9.37
C VAL A 213 12.13 -1.95 10.59
N LYS A 214 10.81 -1.80 10.44
CA LYS A 214 9.80 -2.22 11.40
C LYS A 214 9.04 -3.40 10.82
N LEU A 215 8.99 -4.51 11.57
CA LEU A 215 8.18 -5.67 11.22
C LEU A 215 7.14 -5.92 12.30
N HIS A 216 5.90 -6.11 11.86
CA HIS A 216 4.78 -6.44 12.74
C HIS A 216 4.69 -7.95 12.96
N TYR A 217 4.06 -8.34 14.09
CA TYR A 217 3.93 -9.72 14.53
C TYR A 217 3.47 -10.69 13.44
N HIS A 218 2.42 -10.34 12.70
CA HIS A 218 1.86 -11.22 11.68
C HIS A 218 2.88 -11.50 10.55
N THR A 219 3.72 -10.53 10.19
CA THR A 219 4.82 -10.73 9.24
C THR A 219 5.85 -11.73 9.79
N ILE A 220 6.18 -11.64 11.07
CA ILE A 220 7.11 -12.59 11.73
C ILE A 220 6.51 -14.00 11.79
N GLU A 221 5.20 -14.10 12.03
CA GLU A 221 4.49 -15.40 11.97
C GLU A 221 4.53 -16.01 10.57
N VAL A 222 4.29 -15.21 9.51
CA VAL A 222 4.37 -15.68 8.12
C VAL A 222 5.76 -16.26 7.82
N LEU A 223 6.83 -15.55 8.20
CA LEU A 223 8.21 -16.02 8.01
C LEU A 223 8.50 -17.35 8.75
N THR A 224 7.89 -17.54 9.93
CA THR A 224 8.06 -18.75 10.74
C THR A 224 7.49 -20.00 10.06
N LEU A 225 6.56 -19.86 9.12
CA LEU A 225 5.92 -20.98 8.44
C LEU A 225 6.76 -21.58 7.31
N VAL A 226 7.81 -20.89 6.87
CA VAL A 226 8.61 -21.29 5.70
C VAL A 226 10.11 -21.42 5.98
N PRO A 227 10.53 -22.16 7.03
CA PRO A 227 11.93 -22.24 7.44
C PRO A 227 12.86 -22.73 6.32
N GLY A 228 12.46 -23.78 5.60
CA GLY A 228 13.25 -24.34 4.50
C GLY A 228 13.36 -23.41 3.27
N LEU A 229 12.43 -22.45 3.12
CA LEU A 229 12.57 -21.40 2.12
C LEU A 229 13.59 -20.37 2.59
N LEU A 230 13.46 -19.88 3.83
CA LEU A 230 14.34 -18.86 4.41
C LEU A 230 15.80 -19.30 4.46
N GLU A 231 16.06 -20.56 4.78
CA GLU A 231 17.43 -21.12 4.83
C GLU A 231 18.15 -21.12 3.47
N LYS A 232 17.39 -21.08 2.37
CA LYS A 232 17.92 -21.01 1.00
C LYS A 232 18.11 -19.57 0.52
N GLN A 233 17.65 -18.58 1.30
CA GLN A 233 17.73 -17.16 0.93
C GLN A 233 18.90 -16.47 1.63
N PRO A 234 19.57 -15.51 0.95
CA PRO A 234 20.46 -14.59 1.63
C PRO A 234 19.67 -13.69 2.58
N SER A 235 20.38 -13.04 3.51
CA SER A 235 19.74 -12.04 4.36
C SER A 235 19.21 -10.89 3.49
N PRO A 236 17.97 -10.40 3.70
CA PRO A 236 17.38 -9.44 2.80
C PRO A 236 17.93 -8.03 2.99
N PHE A 237 18.35 -7.67 4.21
CA PHE A 237 18.76 -6.31 4.55
C PHE A 237 20.27 -6.23 4.75
N THR A 238 20.95 -5.59 3.79
CA THR A 238 22.43 -5.51 3.76
C THR A 238 22.99 -4.23 4.38
N ASN A 239 22.13 -3.27 4.73
CA ASN A 239 22.52 -1.97 5.27
C ASN A 239 21.78 -1.65 6.58
N LEU A 240 21.28 -2.68 7.27
CA LEU A 240 20.39 -2.50 8.40
C LEU A 240 21.15 -1.90 9.58
N LYS A 241 20.61 -0.81 10.13
CA LYS A 241 21.09 -0.20 11.38
C LYS A 241 20.17 -0.53 12.55
N SER A 242 18.87 -0.63 12.30
CA SER A 242 17.89 -0.96 13.32
C SER A 242 16.76 -1.83 12.77
N LEU A 243 16.48 -2.91 13.51
CA LEU A 243 15.34 -3.79 13.30
C LEU A 243 14.40 -3.68 14.51
N LYS A 244 13.18 -3.18 14.27
CA LYS A 244 12.15 -3.08 15.30
C LYS A 244 11.08 -4.15 15.07
N LEU A 245 10.91 -5.05 16.03
CA LEU A 245 9.94 -6.13 15.98
C LEU A 245 8.79 -5.85 16.94
N TYR A 246 7.56 -5.75 16.42
CA TYR A 246 6.36 -5.57 17.22
C TYR A 246 5.72 -6.94 17.50
N LEU A 247 5.79 -7.39 18.76
CA LEU A 247 5.27 -8.67 19.20
C LEU A 247 4.06 -8.48 20.13
N PRO A 248 3.08 -9.40 20.13
CA PRO A 248 1.92 -9.32 21.00
C PRO A 248 2.34 -9.51 22.46
N TYR A 249 1.72 -8.74 23.35
CA TYR A 249 2.01 -8.80 24.79
C TYR A 249 1.77 -10.19 25.42
N ASN A 250 0.86 -10.99 24.85
CA ASN A 250 0.19 -12.10 25.54
C ASN A 250 0.48 -13.51 24.97
N THR A 251 1.47 -13.69 24.08
CA THR A 251 1.78 -15.03 23.55
C THR A 251 2.92 -15.68 24.34
N LYS A 252 2.73 -16.95 24.73
CA LYS A 252 3.74 -17.81 25.40
C LYS A 252 5.01 -18.02 24.55
N SER A 253 4.96 -17.61 23.28
CA SER A 253 6.02 -17.72 22.26
C SER A 253 6.45 -16.33 21.77
N SER A 254 6.70 -15.38 22.67
CA SER A 254 7.27 -14.06 22.33
C SER A 254 8.73 -14.13 21.84
N LYS A 255 9.22 -15.31 21.45
CA LYS A 255 10.56 -15.52 20.94
C LYS A 255 10.48 -15.71 19.43
N VAL A 256 11.20 -14.88 18.71
CA VAL A 256 11.37 -15.03 17.26
C VAL A 256 12.27 -16.25 17.02
N PRO A 257 11.87 -17.19 16.14
CA PRO A 257 12.69 -18.36 15.84
C PRO A 257 14.07 -17.99 15.31
N SER A 258 15.08 -18.80 15.61
CA SER A 258 16.47 -18.54 15.21
C SER A 258 16.66 -18.48 13.70
N HIS A 259 15.93 -19.30 12.92
CA HIS A 259 15.98 -19.26 11.46
C HIS A 259 15.45 -17.94 10.89
N VAL A 260 14.38 -17.37 11.48
CA VAL A 260 13.86 -16.05 11.10
C VAL A 260 14.88 -14.96 11.46
N MET A 261 15.46 -15.01 12.66
CA MET A 261 16.50 -14.05 13.08
C MET A 261 17.74 -14.11 12.18
N ARG A 262 18.19 -15.32 11.84
CA ARG A 262 19.33 -15.53 10.93
C ARG A 262 19.04 -14.98 9.54
N TYR A 263 17.83 -15.20 9.03
CA TYR A 263 17.41 -14.62 7.76
C TYR A 263 17.39 -13.09 7.83
N LEU A 264 16.75 -12.48 8.82
CA LEU A 264 16.59 -11.02 8.90
C LEU A 264 17.88 -10.24 9.20
N LEU A 265 18.82 -10.82 9.96
CA LEU A 265 20.01 -10.14 10.47
C LEU A 265 21.34 -10.75 10.00
N GLY A 266 21.31 -11.78 9.16
CA GLY A 266 22.49 -12.54 8.75
C GLY A 266 23.64 -11.68 8.22
N ASP A 267 23.33 -10.67 7.41
CA ASP A 267 24.31 -9.74 6.82
C ASP A 267 24.47 -8.43 7.61
N SER A 268 23.70 -8.27 8.70
CA SER A 268 23.66 -7.05 9.51
C SER A 268 23.73 -7.37 11.01
N SER A 269 24.72 -8.17 11.40
CA SER A 269 24.90 -8.63 12.79
C SER A 269 25.17 -7.50 13.81
N GLY A 270 25.56 -6.31 13.34
CA GLY A 270 25.73 -5.10 14.15
C GLY A 270 24.48 -4.21 14.26
N ALA A 271 23.35 -4.60 13.69
CA ALA A 271 22.13 -3.81 13.75
C ALA A 271 21.48 -3.85 15.14
N ASP A 272 20.92 -2.72 15.58
CA ASP A 272 20.15 -2.61 16.82
C ASP A 272 18.84 -3.38 16.69
N LEU A 273 18.69 -4.45 17.49
CA LEU A 273 17.45 -5.19 17.61
C LEU A 273 16.58 -4.61 18.74
N ILE A 274 15.43 -4.07 18.37
CA ILE A 274 14.46 -3.51 19.32
C ILE A 274 13.20 -4.37 19.29
N ILE A 275 12.85 -4.98 20.42
CA ILE A 275 11.60 -5.73 20.57
C ILE A 275 10.60 -4.86 21.33
N VAL A 276 9.47 -4.55 20.67
CA VAL A 276 8.35 -3.82 21.27
C VAL A 276 7.21 -4.79 21.53
N LYS A 277 6.76 -4.86 22.77
CA LYS A 277 5.56 -5.59 23.15
C LYS A 277 4.36 -4.66 23.03
N SER A 278 3.40 -5.00 22.16
CA SER A 278 2.18 -4.22 21.88
C SER A 278 0.92 -5.05 22.07
#